data_AF-A0A397BWG1-F1
#
_entry.id   AF-A0A397BWG1-F1
#
_cell.length_a   1.000
_cell.length_b   1.000
_cell.length_c   1.000
_cell.angle_alpha   90.00
_cell.angle_beta   90.00
_cell.angle_gamma   90.00
#
_symmetry.space_group_name_H-M   'P 1'
#
loop_
_entity.id
_entity.type
_entity.pdbx_description
1 polymer ?
#
loop_
_entity_poly.entity_id
_entity_poly.type
_entity_poly.pdbx_seq_one_letter_code
_entity_poly.pdbx_strand_id
1 'polypeptide(L)'
;MVRPPPPTTRPTTKSSRASKHPKSTLHVALEASWSESEVAIKFKEALAAHTPKPIPVLPSIHCHVSCAVLWEHSTAFDAALNRPVLTRVPMACRVFAALDFLAAMDARYAPIYGVIAGLRAHLHDPTARIFLVVEGMDKALIAEQRKQRAVRCRI
;
A
#
# COMPACT_ATOMS: atom_id res chain seq x y z
N MET A 1 -19.90 -44.68 -63.48
CA MET A 1 -19.14 -43.75 -62.62
C MET A 1 -20.10 -43.06 -61.68
N VAL A 2 -20.06 -43.33 -60.36
CA VAL A 2 -20.41 -42.32 -59.33
C VAL A 2 -19.64 -42.70 -58.06
N ARG A 3 -18.73 -41.82 -57.62
CA ARG A 3 -17.92 -41.96 -56.41
C ARG A 3 -18.72 -41.36 -55.24
N PRO A 4 -18.79 -41.98 -54.05
CA PRO A 4 -19.47 -41.36 -52.92
C PRO A 4 -18.72 -40.09 -52.49
N PRO A 5 -19.44 -39.03 -52.08
CA PRO A 5 -18.80 -37.78 -51.68
C PRO A 5 -17.99 -37.97 -50.39
N PRO A 6 -16.90 -37.22 -50.19
CA PRO A 6 -16.08 -37.34 -48.99
C PRO A 6 -16.85 -36.85 -47.75
N PRO A 7 -16.56 -37.38 -46.56
CA PRO A 7 -17.18 -36.87 -45.34
C PRO A 7 -16.70 -35.44 -45.09
N THR A 8 -17.65 -34.51 -45.07
CA THR A 8 -17.42 -33.11 -44.69
C THR A 8 -16.95 -33.06 -43.24
N THR A 9 -15.64 -32.87 -43.02
CA THR A 9 -15.11 -32.60 -41.69
C THR A 9 -15.59 -31.21 -41.25
N ARG A 10 -16.55 -31.19 -40.33
CA ARG A 10 -17.00 -29.99 -39.62
C ARG A 10 -15.77 -29.32 -38.98
N PRO A 11 -15.44 -28.06 -39.27
CA PRO A 11 -14.47 -27.35 -38.46
C PRO A 11 -15.13 -27.15 -37.09
N THR A 12 -14.73 -27.92 -36.08
CA THR A 12 -14.94 -27.53 -34.70
C THR A 12 -14.10 -26.28 -34.50
N THR A 13 -14.76 -25.13 -34.60
CA THR A 13 -14.21 -23.83 -34.24
C THR A 13 -13.58 -23.97 -32.87
N LYS A 14 -12.24 -23.93 -32.85
CA LYS A 14 -11.43 -23.89 -31.64
C LYS A 14 -12.06 -22.86 -30.73
N SER A 15 -12.44 -23.32 -29.53
CA SER A 15 -12.89 -22.51 -28.41
C SER A 15 -12.16 -21.16 -28.45
N SER A 16 -12.89 -20.09 -28.74
CA SER A 16 -12.40 -18.75 -28.48
C SER A 16 -12.14 -18.72 -26.98
N ARG A 17 -10.87 -18.90 -26.59
CA ARG A 17 -10.43 -18.64 -25.22
C ARG A 17 -10.98 -17.26 -24.92
N ALA A 18 -11.99 -17.20 -24.06
CA ALA A 18 -12.42 -15.96 -23.46
C ALA A 18 -11.13 -15.27 -23.02
N SER A 19 -10.86 -14.10 -23.57
CA SER A 19 -9.83 -13.21 -23.04
C SER A 19 -10.24 -13.01 -21.59
N LYS A 20 -9.67 -13.84 -20.70
CA LYS A 20 -9.76 -13.64 -19.26
C LYS A 20 -8.91 -12.41 -19.03
N HIS A 21 -9.49 -11.24 -19.23
CA HIS A 21 -8.90 -10.01 -18.74
C HIS A 21 -8.55 -10.29 -17.28
N PRO A 22 -7.26 -10.21 -16.90
CA PRO A 22 -6.88 -10.46 -15.53
C PRO A 22 -7.67 -9.49 -14.66
N LYS A 23 -8.34 -10.02 -13.62
CA LYS A 23 -9.05 -9.17 -12.67
C LYS A 23 -8.03 -8.18 -12.11
N SER A 24 -8.31 -6.90 -12.30
CA SER A 24 -7.61 -5.78 -11.70
C SER A 24 -7.28 -6.13 -10.23
N THR A 25 -6.01 -6.35 -9.91
CA THR A 25 -5.59 -6.80 -8.58
C THR A 25 -4.73 -5.72 -7.95
N LEU A 26 -5.16 -5.28 -6.76
CA LEU A 26 -4.43 -4.31 -5.95
C LEU A 26 -3.34 -5.07 -5.18
N HIS A 27 -2.09 -4.68 -5.39
CA HIS A 27 -0.94 -5.10 -4.61
C HIS A 27 -0.62 -4.01 -3.60
N VAL A 28 -0.31 -4.41 -2.38
CA VAL A 28 0.11 -3.50 -1.32
C VAL A 28 1.56 -3.84 -0.99
N ALA A 29 2.40 -2.82 -0.95
CA ALA A 29 3.80 -2.94 -0.62
C ALA A 29 4.07 -2.23 0.70
N LEU A 30 4.78 -2.91 1.59
CA LEU A 30 5.07 -2.44 2.94
C LEU A 30 6.54 -2.13 3.08
N GLU A 31 6.87 -1.00 3.70
CA GLU A 31 8.27 -0.70 4.00
C GLU A 31 8.84 -1.68 5.05
N ALA A 32 10.08 -2.13 4.84
CA ALA A 32 10.76 -3.09 5.70
C ALA A 32 10.86 -2.65 7.16
N SER A 33 11.05 -1.35 7.43
CA SER A 33 11.12 -0.80 8.79
C SER A 33 9.80 -0.94 9.56
N TRP A 34 8.70 -1.28 8.87
CA TRP A 34 7.38 -1.44 9.46
C TRP A 34 7.13 -2.84 10.02
N SER A 35 8.12 -3.74 10.05
CA SER A 35 7.84 -5.16 10.29
C SER A 35 7.53 -5.58 11.73
N GLU A 36 7.79 -4.73 12.73
CA GLU A 36 7.86 -5.19 14.15
C GLU A 36 6.74 -4.65 15.06
N SER A 37 5.90 -3.70 14.64
CA SER A 37 4.82 -3.20 15.51
C SER A 37 3.60 -4.12 15.51
N GLU A 38 2.89 -4.22 16.64
CA GLU A 38 1.63 -4.99 16.74
C GLU A 38 0.59 -4.53 15.70
N VAL A 39 0.53 -3.23 15.42
CA VAL A 39 -0.34 -2.66 14.40
C VAL A 39 0.07 -3.12 13.01
N ALA A 40 1.36 -3.16 12.71
CA ALA A 40 1.84 -3.66 11.43
C ALA A 40 1.53 -5.15 11.22
N ILE A 41 1.59 -5.96 12.29
CA ILE A 41 1.18 -7.37 12.25
C ILE A 41 -0.30 -7.48 11.90
N LYS A 42 -1.17 -6.77 12.65
CA LYS A 42 -2.63 -6.76 12.38
C LYS A 42 -2.97 -6.20 10.99
N PHE A 43 -2.22 -5.21 10.53
CA PHE A 43 -2.40 -4.63 9.20
C PHE A 43 -2.01 -5.62 8.11
N LYS A 44 -0.89 -6.34 8.27
CA LYS A 44 -0.49 -7.43 7.36
C LYS A 44 -1.53 -8.55 7.33
N GLU A 45 -2.08 -8.93 8.48
CA GLU A 45 -3.14 -9.94 8.58
C GLU A 45 -4.42 -9.48 7.85
N ALA A 46 -4.86 -8.24 8.07
CA ALA A 46 -6.03 -7.68 7.40
C ALA A 46 -5.80 -7.55 5.88
N LEU A 47 -4.62 -7.10 5.45
CA LEU A 47 -4.26 -7.01 4.04
C LEU A 47 -4.18 -8.37 3.36
N ALA A 48 -3.71 -9.39 4.07
CA ALA A 48 -3.56 -10.75 3.51
C ALA A 48 -4.90 -11.37 3.08
N ALA A 49 -6.03 -10.87 3.57
CA ALA A 49 -7.37 -11.28 3.14
C ALA A 49 -7.81 -10.59 1.83
N HIS A 50 -7.18 -9.47 1.45
CA HIS A 50 -7.64 -8.60 0.36
C HIS A 50 -6.60 -8.36 -0.75
N THR A 51 -5.35 -8.79 -0.54
CA THR A 51 -4.26 -8.61 -1.50
C THR A 51 -3.63 -9.95 -1.88
N PRO A 52 -3.16 -10.12 -3.14
CA PRO A 52 -2.48 -11.33 -3.56
C PRO A 52 -1.20 -11.55 -2.74
N LYS A 53 -1.00 -12.78 -2.25
CA LYS A 53 0.25 -13.17 -1.60
C LYS A 53 1.33 -13.49 -2.65
N PRO A 54 2.63 -13.25 -2.36
CA PRO A 54 3.16 -12.60 -1.15
C PRO A 54 3.00 -11.07 -1.20
N ILE A 55 2.84 -10.45 -0.02
CA ILE A 55 2.88 -8.98 0.12
C ILE A 55 4.36 -8.56 -0.05
N PRO A 56 4.72 -7.80 -1.11
CA PRO A 56 6.08 -7.36 -1.29
C PRO A 56 6.51 -6.43 -0.14
N VAL A 57 7.70 -6.71 0.41
CA VAL A 57 8.38 -5.83 1.37
C VAL A 57 9.38 -4.99 0.60
N LEU A 58 9.23 -3.68 0.64
CA LEU A 58 10.12 -2.75 -0.02
C LEU A 58 11.27 -2.35 0.92
N PRO A 59 12.49 -2.12 0.38
CA PRO A 59 13.58 -1.55 1.16
C PRO A 59 13.15 -0.19 1.74
N SER A 60 13.80 0.20 2.84
CA SER A 60 13.47 1.47 3.49
C SER A 60 13.61 2.61 2.48
N ILE A 61 12.56 3.41 2.39
CA ILE A 61 12.52 4.52 1.47
C ILE A 61 13.47 5.56 2.06
N HIS A 62 14.48 5.98 1.29
CA HIS A 62 15.48 6.96 1.71
C HIS A 62 14.88 8.39 1.78
N CYS A 63 13.68 8.52 2.31
CA CYS A 63 13.21 9.71 2.99
C CYS A 63 13.46 9.47 4.49
N HIS A 64 13.49 10.51 5.33
CA HIS A 64 13.71 10.39 6.79
C HIS A 64 12.58 9.64 7.55
N VAL A 65 12.00 8.59 6.97
CA VAL A 65 10.67 8.12 7.33
C VAL A 65 10.61 6.59 7.32
N SER A 66 10.51 6.01 8.51
CA SER A 66 10.32 4.57 8.71
C SER A 66 8.83 4.25 8.85
N CYS A 67 8.23 3.44 7.97
CA CYS A 67 6.86 2.88 7.96
C CYS A 67 5.86 3.50 6.96
N ALA A 68 6.14 3.42 5.67
CA ALA A 68 5.20 3.74 4.59
C ALA A 68 4.50 2.51 3.99
N VAL A 69 3.25 2.70 3.56
CA VAL A 69 2.46 1.75 2.75
C VAL A 69 2.30 2.33 1.36
N LEU A 70 2.60 1.53 0.34
CA LEU A 70 2.48 1.89 -1.07
C LEU A 70 1.51 0.94 -1.77
N TRP A 71 0.84 1.44 -2.81
CA TRP A 71 -0.10 0.65 -3.61
C TRP A 71 0.39 0.50 -5.04
N GLU A 72 0.22 -0.70 -5.56
CA GLU A 72 0.51 -1.03 -6.94
C GLU A 72 -0.72 -1.75 -7.52
N HIS A 73 -0.97 -1.57 -8.81
CA HIS A 73 -2.06 -2.23 -9.50
C HIS A 73 -1.52 -3.07 -10.64
N SER A 74 -2.02 -4.29 -10.78
CA SER A 74 -1.74 -5.13 -11.94
C SER A 74 -2.87 -5.01 -12.97
N THR A 75 -2.59 -4.34 -14.09
CA THR A 75 -3.50 -4.29 -15.26
C THR A 75 -3.16 -5.34 -16.32
N ALA A 76 -1.93 -5.87 -16.32
CA ALA A 76 -1.43 -6.80 -17.32
C ALA A 76 -0.55 -7.89 -16.70
N PHE A 77 -0.45 -9.04 -17.36
CA PHE A 77 0.40 -10.15 -16.95
C PHE A 77 1.52 -10.34 -17.96
N ASP A 78 2.77 -10.28 -17.49
CA ASP A 78 3.93 -10.57 -18.32
C ASP A 78 4.10 -12.09 -18.43
N ALA A 79 3.74 -12.63 -19.59
CA ALA A 79 3.83 -14.05 -19.87
C ALA A 79 5.28 -14.55 -19.99
N ALA A 80 6.24 -13.69 -20.34
CA ALA A 80 7.65 -14.06 -20.48
C ALA A 80 8.34 -14.18 -19.12
N LEU A 81 7.96 -13.33 -18.17
CA LEU A 81 8.50 -13.31 -16.81
C LEU A 81 7.59 -14.02 -15.78
N ASN A 82 6.46 -14.58 -16.24
CA ASN A 82 5.44 -15.24 -15.42
C ASN A 82 5.04 -14.42 -14.18
N ARG A 83 4.90 -13.10 -14.34
CA ARG A 83 4.61 -12.17 -13.24
C ARG A 83 3.68 -11.03 -13.68
N PRO A 84 2.87 -10.45 -12.78
CA PRO A 84 2.06 -9.27 -13.08
C PRO A 84 2.95 -8.06 -13.40
N VAL A 85 2.52 -7.24 -14.37
CA VAL A 85 3.08 -5.91 -14.64
C VAL A 85 2.44 -4.95 -13.65
N LEU A 86 3.22 -4.53 -12.67
CA LEU A 86 2.78 -3.65 -11.60
C LEU A 86 2.92 -2.19 -12.03
N THR A 87 1.80 -1.47 -12.04
CA THR A 87 1.76 -0.03 -12.21
C THR A 87 1.60 0.61 -10.84
N ARG A 88 2.49 1.53 -10.48
CA ARG A 88 2.43 2.19 -9.17
C ARG A 88 1.22 3.12 -9.10
N VAL A 89 0.42 3.00 -8.04
CA VAL A 89 -0.69 3.91 -7.77
C VAL A 89 -0.09 5.15 -7.10
N PRO A 90 -0.50 6.37 -7.50
CA PRO A 90 -0.01 7.61 -6.88
C PRO A 90 -0.67 7.83 -5.51
N MET A 91 -0.46 6.88 -4.61
CA MET A 91 -1.01 6.84 -3.27
C MET A 91 0.01 6.25 -2.31
N ALA A 92 0.17 6.89 -1.16
CA ALA A 92 0.96 6.37 -0.05
C ALA A 92 0.25 6.64 1.27
N CYS A 93 0.55 5.82 2.28
CA CYS A 93 0.05 6.00 3.63
C CYS A 93 1.21 5.93 4.61
N ARG A 94 1.17 6.82 5.59
CA ARG A 94 2.17 6.94 6.65
C ARG A 94 1.50 6.75 7.99
N VAL A 95 2.04 5.84 8.80
CA VAL A 95 1.64 5.69 10.20
C VAL A 95 2.59 6.46 11.11
N PHE A 96 2.09 7.41 11.90
CA PHE A 96 2.82 8.14 12.92
C PHE A 96 2.49 7.60 14.30
N ALA A 97 3.48 7.49 15.18
CA ALA A 97 3.20 7.42 16.61
C ALA A 97 2.62 8.77 17.07
N ALA A 98 1.66 8.75 18.00
CA ALA A 98 1.00 9.97 18.45
C ALA A 98 1.97 10.99 19.07
N LEU A 99 3.03 10.54 19.76
CA LEU A 99 4.04 11.46 20.33
C LEU A 99 4.80 12.21 19.23
N ASP A 100 5.22 11.51 18.17
CA ASP A 100 5.91 12.12 17.04
C ASP A 100 5.00 13.09 16.28
N PHE A 101 3.72 12.73 16.16
CA PHE A 101 2.72 13.61 15.56
C PHE A 101 2.54 14.88 16.39
N LEU A 102 2.40 14.78 17.71
CA LEU A 102 2.30 15.94 18.60
C LEU A 102 3.55 16.82 18.55
N ALA A 103 4.75 16.22 18.57
CA ALA A 103 5.99 16.96 18.40
C ALA A 103 6.06 17.68 17.03
N ALA A 104 5.51 17.07 15.97
CA ALA A 104 5.41 17.71 14.67
C ALA A 104 4.42 18.88 14.68
N MET A 105 3.33 18.83 15.47
CA MET A 105 2.42 19.97 15.66
C MET A 105 3.16 21.16 16.28
N ASP A 106 3.95 20.92 17.32
CA ASP A 106 4.74 21.95 18.00
C ASP A 106 5.79 22.57 17.06
N ALA A 107 6.33 21.75 16.16
CA ALA A 107 7.24 22.18 15.09
C ALA A 107 6.52 22.78 13.86
N ARG A 108 5.30 23.30 14.02
CA ARG A 108 4.50 23.90 12.94
C ARG A 108 4.33 23.00 11.72
N TYR A 109 4.17 21.70 11.95
CA TYR A 109 3.96 20.67 10.93
C TYR A 109 5.13 20.47 9.95
N ALA A 110 6.28 21.12 10.15
CA ALA A 110 7.42 21.00 9.24
C ALA A 110 7.85 19.53 9.00
N PRO A 111 7.90 18.64 10.01
CA PRO A 111 8.20 17.23 9.80
C PRO A 111 7.15 16.53 8.91
N ILE A 112 5.87 16.85 9.08
CA ILE A 112 4.77 16.26 8.29
C ILE A 112 4.88 16.68 6.82
N TYR A 113 5.16 17.95 6.54
CA TYR A 113 5.35 18.42 5.17
C TYR A 113 6.59 17.79 4.51
N GLY A 114 7.68 17.60 5.27
CA GLY A 114 8.85 16.87 4.80
C GLY A 114 8.51 15.43 4.36
N VAL A 115 7.70 14.73 5.14
CA VAL A 115 7.21 13.38 4.81
C VAL A 115 6.38 13.37 3.52
N ILE A 116 5.43 14.30 3.40
CA ILE A 116 4.56 14.39 2.20
C ILE A 116 5.41 14.65 0.95
N ALA A 117 6.37 15.58 1.03
CA ALA A 117 7.27 15.89 -0.08
C ALA A 117 8.14 14.68 -0.47
N GLY A 118 8.72 13.99 0.52
CA GLY A 118 9.53 12.80 0.30
C GLY A 118 8.77 11.65 -0.36
N LEU A 119 7.53 11.39 0.08
CA LEU A 119 6.68 10.35 -0.51
C LEU A 119 6.26 10.69 -1.95
N ARG A 120 5.92 11.95 -2.23
CA ARG A 120 5.62 12.40 -3.60
C ARG A 120 6.83 12.28 -4.52
N ALA A 121 8.02 12.63 -4.02
CA ALA A 121 9.26 12.45 -4.76
C ALA A 121 9.54 10.97 -5.07
N HIS A 122 9.35 10.08 -4.09
CA HIS A 122 9.51 8.63 -4.26
C HIS A 122 8.49 8.04 -5.26
N LEU A 123 7.27 8.54 -5.24
CA LEU A 123 6.22 8.15 -6.20
C LEU A 123 6.42 8.76 -7.59
N HIS A 124 7.36 9.70 -7.75
CA HIS A 124 7.52 10.51 -8.95
C HIS A 124 6.22 11.21 -9.41
N ASP A 125 5.35 11.56 -8.45
CA ASP A 125 4.06 12.18 -8.71
C ASP A 125 3.77 13.30 -7.68
N PRO A 126 3.76 14.58 -8.09
CA PRO A 126 3.49 15.71 -7.20
C PRO A 126 2.03 15.76 -6.72
N THR A 127 1.12 15.09 -7.42
CA THR A 127 -0.31 15.01 -7.11
C THR A 127 -0.68 13.78 -6.30
N ALA A 128 0.30 12.93 -5.96
CA ALA A 128 0.05 11.71 -5.20
C ALA A 128 -0.69 12.01 -3.88
N ARG A 129 -1.67 11.14 -3.60
CA ARG A 129 -2.51 11.21 -2.40
C ARG A 129 -1.76 10.57 -1.25
N ILE A 130 -1.45 11.37 -0.23
CA ILE A 130 -0.72 10.91 0.96
C ILE A 130 -1.69 10.88 2.15
N PHE A 131 -1.90 9.69 2.69
CA PHE A 131 -2.71 9.48 3.90
C PHE A 131 -1.81 9.45 5.13
N LEU A 132 -2.23 10.13 6.19
CA LEU A 132 -1.53 10.13 7.47
C LEU A 132 -2.43 9.47 8.51
N VAL A 133 -1.95 8.40 9.12
CA VAL A 133 -2.62 7.67 10.19
C VAL A 133 -1.83 7.91 11.46
N VAL A 134 -2.49 8.31 12.54
CA VAL A 134 -1.82 8.52 13.83
C VAL A 134 -2.26 7.44 14.79
N GLU A 135 -1.30 6.70 15.32
CA GLU A 135 -1.49 5.60 16.25
C GLU A 135 -1.35 6.08 17.71
N GLY A 136 -2.29 5.69 18.56
CA GLY A 136 -2.20 5.89 20.01
C GLY A 136 -2.50 7.31 20.50
N MET A 137 -3.30 8.07 19.73
CA MET A 137 -3.68 9.45 20.09
C MET A 137 -4.42 9.53 21.42
N ASP A 138 -5.26 8.55 21.70
CA ASP A 138 -5.98 8.38 22.97
C ASP A 138 -5.00 8.29 24.16
N LYS A 139 -3.97 7.44 24.05
CA LYS A 139 -2.94 7.28 25.08
C LYS A 139 -2.11 8.55 25.24
N ALA A 140 -1.76 9.22 24.14
CA ALA A 140 -1.01 10.46 24.16
C ALA A 140 -1.80 11.61 24.81
N LEU A 141 -3.09 11.73 24.49
CA LEU A 141 -3.99 12.71 25.10
C LEU A 141 -4.15 12.48 26.61
N ILE A 142 -4.30 11.22 27.04
CA ILE A 142 -4.38 10.87 28.46
C ILE A 142 -3.06 11.22 29.18
N ALA A 143 -1.90 10.93 28.58
CA ALA A 143 -0.60 11.27 29.14
C ALA A 143 -0.41 12.79 29.29
N GLU A 144 -0.80 13.56 28.28
CA GLU A 144 -0.70 15.02 28.31
C GLU A 144 -1.67 15.64 29.33
N GLN A 145 -2.89 15.11 29.44
CA GLN A 145 -3.85 15.53 30.48
C GLN A 145 -3.31 15.27 31.89
N ARG A 146 -2.65 14.13 32.12
CA ARG A 146 -2.02 13.81 33.42
C ARG A 146 -0.88 14.78 33.74
N LYS A 147 -0.05 15.11 32.75
CA LYS A 147 1.04 16.08 32.88
C LYS A 147 0.51 17.46 33.27
N GLN A 148 -0.54 17.95 32.61
CA GLN A 148 -1.15 19.24 32.92
C GLN A 148 -1.79 19.29 34.32
N ARG A 149 -2.42 18.19 34.77
CA ARG A 149 -2.96 18.08 36.13
C ARG A 149 -1.85 18.12 37.20
N ALA A 150 -0.74 17.43 36.96
CA ALA A 150 0.40 17.45 37.88
C ALA A 150 1.07 18.83 37.99
N VAL A 151 1.07 19.61 36.91
CA VAL A 151 1.58 21.00 36.92
C VAL A 151 0.62 21.93 37.68
N ARG A 152 -0.69 21.77 37.53
CA ARG A 152 -1.69 22.57 38.25
C ARG A 152 -1.72 22.33 39.76
N CYS A 153 -1.42 21.12 40.23
CA CYS A 153 -1.37 20.81 41.67
C CYS A 153 -0.06 21.24 42.36
N ARG A 154 0.89 21.86 41.64
CA ARG A 154 2.14 22.38 42.18
C ARG A 154 2.15 23.90 42.37
N ILE A 155 1.00 24.55 42.15
CA ILE A 155 0.74 25.96 42.45
C ILE A 155 -0.20 26.00 43.64
#